data_AF-A0A1F5CZS0-F1
#
_entry.id   AF-A0A1F5CZS0-F1
#
_cell.length_a   1.000
_cell.length_b   1.000
_cell.length_c   1.000
_cell.angle_alpha   90.00
_cell.angle_beta   90.00
_cell.angle_gamma   90.00
#
_symmetry.space_group_name_H-M   'P 1'
#
loop_
_entity.id
_entity.type
_entity.pdbx_description
1 polymer ?
#
loop_
_entity_poly.entity_id
_entity_poly.type
_entity_poly.pdbx_seq_one_letter_code
_entity_poly.pdbx_strand_id
1 'polypeptide(L)'
;MKLAQKDLKQFLKLHKSLLLYTNQRLKLNRDATTINQLLNLGIKELMKVRDALYSQPSLIDDFIAENPSRLNSEELKAVSEWRNHVKGTFYILRYLKKYAIFLDEQSPAHAYGVLALSETLDEILGPGLPVRLEAVLLPFKDQIVYDGFVTPYNVIFGKGIQDDLNEEYREAKHRFGVVTSLPWTGDEKKSDAELLKFYLKNNGTRLRYEEEIEELVNKDPANMKLYYRQMGEVHSRKIRKQLHGLGANDAWFAVIEGIVIASGASKEQVTSVLKHILPEDKREFTYIFHFKKKG
;
A
#
# COMPACT_ATOMS: atom_id res chain seq x y z
N MET A 1 1.16 -20.26 -5.86
CA MET A 1 2.02 -19.07 -5.66
C MET A 1 3.24 -19.45 -4.82
N LYS A 2 4.21 -20.15 -5.39
CA LYS A 2 5.43 -20.57 -4.67
C LYS A 2 6.64 -20.58 -5.59
N LEU A 3 7.84 -20.53 -5.00
CA LEU A 3 9.09 -20.59 -5.75
C LEU A 3 9.21 -21.88 -6.57
N ALA A 4 9.90 -21.78 -7.71
CA ALA A 4 10.30 -22.95 -8.47
C ALA A 4 11.29 -23.80 -7.65
N GLN A 5 11.33 -25.12 -7.89
CA GLN A 5 12.14 -26.03 -7.05
C GLN A 5 13.64 -25.69 -7.05
N LYS A 6 14.19 -25.22 -8.18
CA LYS A 6 15.59 -24.76 -8.28
C LYS A 6 15.84 -23.54 -7.39
N ASP A 7 14.93 -22.58 -7.44
CA ASP A 7 14.98 -21.32 -6.69
C ASP A 7 14.81 -21.56 -5.19
N LEU A 8 13.89 -22.45 -4.81
CA LEU A 8 13.72 -22.90 -3.43
C LEU A 8 15.01 -23.52 -2.85
N LYS A 9 15.67 -24.42 -3.60
CA LYS A 9 16.93 -25.03 -3.15
C LYS A 9 18.02 -23.99 -2.93
N GLN A 10 18.14 -23.03 -3.85
CA GLN A 10 19.10 -21.94 -3.74
C GLN A 10 18.77 -21.06 -2.53
N PHE A 11 17.52 -20.61 -2.38
CA PHE A 11 17.09 -19.80 -1.24
C PHE A 11 17.39 -20.49 0.10
N LEU A 12 17.00 -21.77 0.25
CA LEU A 12 17.23 -22.51 1.48
C LEU A 12 18.72 -22.70 1.78
N LYS A 13 19.56 -22.92 0.77
CA LYS A 13 21.02 -22.99 0.95
C LYS A 13 21.54 -21.68 1.55
N LEU A 14 21.21 -20.55 0.92
CA LEU A 14 21.68 -19.23 1.33
C LEU A 14 21.18 -18.86 2.73
N HIS A 15 19.88 -19.06 2.98
CA HIS A 15 19.26 -18.64 4.23
C HIS A 15 19.78 -19.45 5.42
N LYS A 16 19.91 -20.77 5.27
CA LYS A 16 20.46 -21.65 6.31
C LYS A 16 21.94 -21.36 6.58
N SER A 17 22.72 -21.05 5.55
CA SER A 17 24.13 -20.64 5.70
C SER A 17 24.25 -19.35 6.51
N LEU A 18 23.41 -18.35 6.22
CA LEU A 18 23.42 -17.06 6.93
C LEU A 18 22.95 -17.20 8.40
N LEU A 19 21.94 -18.02 8.66
CA LEU A 19 21.51 -18.32 10.03
C LEU A 19 22.60 -19.05 10.82
N LEU A 20 23.28 -20.03 10.22
CA LEU A 20 24.39 -20.72 10.87
C LEU A 20 25.54 -19.75 11.19
N TYR A 21 25.90 -18.89 10.23
CA TYR A 21 26.91 -17.85 10.43
C TYR A 21 26.54 -16.93 11.60
N THR A 22 25.31 -16.45 11.63
CA THR A 22 24.79 -15.61 12.72
C THR A 22 24.90 -16.31 14.08
N ASN A 23 24.48 -17.57 14.14
CA ASN A 23 24.58 -18.37 15.36
C ASN A 23 26.02 -18.49 15.86
N GLN A 24 26.97 -18.75 14.96
CA GLN A 24 28.39 -18.89 15.30
C GLN A 24 29.03 -17.56 15.72
N ARG A 25 28.75 -16.48 14.98
CA ARG A 25 29.29 -15.14 15.23
C ARG A 25 28.84 -14.60 16.58
N LEU A 26 27.56 -14.77 16.90
CA LEU A 26 26.95 -14.29 18.15
C LEU A 26 26.98 -15.33 19.29
N LYS A 27 27.45 -16.56 19.03
CA LYS A 27 27.52 -17.66 19.99
C LYS A 27 26.20 -17.95 20.71
N LEU A 28 25.07 -17.81 20.00
CA LEU A 28 23.72 -17.96 20.57
C LEU A 28 23.45 -19.39 21.03
N ASN A 29 23.86 -20.38 20.24
CA ASN A 29 23.85 -21.80 20.58
C ASN A 29 25.19 -22.43 20.22
N ARG A 30 26.02 -22.70 21.23
CA ARG A 30 27.40 -23.18 21.04
C ARG A 30 27.49 -24.59 20.46
N ASP A 31 26.46 -25.41 20.70
CA ASP A 31 26.42 -26.81 20.26
C ASP A 31 25.99 -26.95 18.78
N ALA A 32 25.37 -25.90 18.21
CA ALA A 32 24.93 -25.87 16.82
C ALA A 32 26.02 -25.34 15.89
N THR A 33 26.94 -26.22 15.50
CA THR A 33 28.07 -25.88 14.62
C THR A 33 27.82 -26.18 13.14
N THR A 34 26.79 -26.98 12.84
CA THR A 34 26.40 -27.36 11.47
C THR A 34 24.95 -26.98 11.18
N ILE A 35 24.58 -26.91 9.89
CA ILE A 35 23.20 -26.60 9.47
C ILE A 35 22.21 -27.61 10.06
N ASN A 36 22.53 -28.91 10.04
CA ASN A 36 21.64 -29.94 10.57
C ASN A 36 21.43 -29.79 12.08
N GLN A 37 22.49 -29.51 12.83
CA GLN A 37 22.36 -29.24 14.28
C GLN A 37 21.52 -27.98 14.53
N LEU A 38 21.73 -26.91 13.76
CA LEU A 38 20.96 -25.67 13.87
C LEU A 38 19.47 -25.90 13.64
N LEU A 39 19.10 -26.62 12.57
CA LEU A 39 17.71 -26.92 12.25
C LEU A 39 17.03 -27.82 13.30
N ASN A 40 17.82 -28.58 14.06
CA ASN A 40 17.33 -29.44 15.14
C ASN A 40 17.16 -28.72 16.49
N LEU A 41 17.54 -27.44 16.62
CA LEU A 41 17.37 -26.66 17.86
C LEU A 41 15.90 -26.37 18.21
N GLY A 42 14.98 -26.63 17.28
CA GLY A 42 13.56 -26.30 17.42
C GLY A 42 13.25 -24.85 17.04
N ILE A 43 11.96 -24.59 16.81
CA ILE A 43 11.49 -23.32 16.23
C ILE A 43 11.85 -22.09 17.08
N LYS A 44 11.77 -22.22 18.42
CA LYS A 44 11.99 -21.11 19.35
C LYS A 44 13.44 -20.61 19.31
N GLU A 45 14.41 -21.53 19.27
CA GLU A 45 15.82 -21.16 19.22
C GLU A 45 16.21 -20.66 17.82
N LEU A 46 15.64 -21.24 16.75
CA LEU A 46 15.81 -20.71 15.39
C LEU A 46 15.28 -19.28 15.26
N MET A 47 14.13 -18.97 15.87
CA MET A 47 13.60 -17.61 15.90
C MET A 47 14.54 -16.62 16.59
N LYS A 48 15.20 -16.99 17.70
CA LYS A 48 16.20 -16.11 18.33
C LYS A 48 17.38 -15.81 17.40
N VAL A 49 17.89 -16.80 16.68
CA VAL A 49 18.98 -16.63 15.71
C VAL A 49 18.53 -15.71 14.56
N ARG A 50 17.33 -15.95 14.03
CA ARG A 50 16.69 -15.15 12.98
C ARG A 50 16.48 -13.70 13.43
N ASP A 51 15.96 -13.48 14.62
CA ASP A 51 15.71 -12.13 15.13
C ASP A 51 17.03 -11.38 15.38
N ALA A 52 18.07 -12.07 15.84
CA ALA A 52 19.39 -11.48 16.00
C ALA A 52 20.01 -11.07 14.65
N LEU A 53 19.86 -11.88 13.60
CA LEU A 53 20.29 -11.56 12.24
C LEU A 53 19.67 -10.24 11.77
N TYR A 54 18.33 -10.12 11.80
CA TYR A 54 17.65 -8.94 11.28
C TYR A 54 17.74 -7.71 12.20
N SER A 55 18.09 -7.89 13.48
CA SER A 55 18.39 -6.77 14.38
C SER A 55 19.80 -6.19 14.20
N GLN A 56 20.69 -6.91 13.50
CA GLN A 56 22.07 -6.48 13.25
C GLN A 56 22.41 -6.65 11.76
N PRO A 57 21.98 -5.72 10.89
CA PRO A 57 22.18 -5.83 9.43
C PRO A 57 23.65 -5.97 9.00
N SER A 58 24.60 -5.49 9.80
CA SER A 58 26.04 -5.65 9.55
C SER A 58 26.50 -7.11 9.49
N LEU A 59 25.76 -8.06 10.08
CA LEU A 59 26.06 -9.48 9.97
C LEU A 59 25.94 -10.00 8.53
N ILE A 60 25.09 -9.37 7.72
CA ILE A 60 24.98 -9.70 6.29
C ILE A 60 26.25 -9.24 5.56
N ASP A 61 26.78 -8.06 5.89
CA ASP A 61 28.06 -7.57 5.35
C ASP A 61 29.23 -8.47 5.71
N ASP A 62 29.35 -8.81 7.00
CA ASP A 62 30.41 -9.68 7.49
C ASP A 62 30.34 -11.07 6.82
N PHE A 63 29.14 -11.65 6.67
CA PHE A 63 28.94 -12.93 6.00
C PHE A 63 29.40 -12.89 4.53
N ILE A 64 29.10 -11.81 3.82
CA ILE A 64 29.48 -11.64 2.40
C ILE A 64 31.00 -11.45 2.28
N ALA A 65 31.60 -10.65 3.16
CA ALA A 65 33.04 -10.38 3.14
C ALA A 65 33.87 -11.62 3.51
N GLU A 66 33.46 -12.34 4.55
CA GLU A 66 34.16 -13.56 5.00
C GLU A 66 33.87 -14.77 4.10
N ASN A 67 32.71 -14.78 3.42
CA ASN A 67 32.21 -15.85 2.55
C ASN A 67 32.50 -17.29 3.07
N PRO A 68 32.11 -17.63 4.31
CA PRO A 68 32.48 -18.90 4.93
C PRO A 68 31.89 -20.12 4.22
N SER A 69 30.78 -19.93 3.50
CA SER A 69 30.10 -20.98 2.72
C SER A 69 30.62 -21.12 1.28
N ARG A 70 31.66 -20.36 0.88
CA ARG A 70 32.24 -20.35 -0.48
C ARG A 70 31.18 -20.17 -1.57
N LEU A 71 30.28 -19.22 -1.34
CA LEU A 71 29.22 -18.85 -2.27
C LEU A 71 29.82 -18.19 -3.51
N ASN A 72 29.18 -18.41 -4.66
CA ASN A 72 29.56 -17.73 -5.90
C ASN A 72 29.03 -16.28 -5.94
N SER A 73 29.41 -15.52 -6.97
CA SER A 73 29.03 -14.11 -7.09
C SER A 73 27.52 -13.87 -7.19
N GLU A 74 26.77 -14.75 -7.86
CA GLU A 74 25.30 -14.65 -7.96
C GLU A 74 24.64 -14.90 -6.59
N GLU A 75 25.14 -15.90 -5.87
CA GLU A 75 24.69 -16.25 -4.52
C GLU A 75 24.98 -15.13 -3.50
N LEU A 76 26.19 -14.57 -3.54
CA LEU A 76 26.55 -13.42 -2.70
C LEU A 76 25.71 -12.19 -3.03
N LYS A 77 25.44 -11.95 -4.31
CA LYS A 77 24.54 -10.86 -4.73
C LYS A 77 23.15 -11.06 -4.14
N ALA A 78 22.57 -12.25 -4.25
CA ALA A 78 21.25 -12.55 -3.68
C ALA A 78 21.21 -12.32 -2.15
N VAL A 79 22.24 -12.72 -1.42
CA VAL A 79 22.33 -12.46 0.04
C VAL A 79 22.50 -10.97 0.33
N SER A 80 23.24 -10.23 -0.52
CA SER A 80 23.41 -8.78 -0.34
C SER A 80 22.11 -8.00 -0.51
N GLU A 81 21.18 -8.50 -1.33
CA GLU A 81 19.87 -7.88 -1.51
C GLU A 81 19.02 -7.97 -0.23
N TRP A 82 19.24 -8.98 0.63
CA TRP A 82 18.51 -9.16 1.89
C TRP A 82 18.75 -8.05 2.93
N ARG A 83 19.68 -7.15 2.68
CA ARG A 83 19.78 -5.87 3.43
C ARG A 83 18.50 -5.06 3.35
N ASN A 84 17.81 -5.15 2.21
CA ASN A 84 16.55 -4.45 1.93
C ASN A 84 15.33 -5.23 2.46
N HIS A 85 15.53 -6.07 3.49
CA HIS A 85 14.44 -6.80 4.11
C HIS A 85 13.42 -5.84 4.75
N VAL A 86 12.17 -6.29 4.81
CA VAL A 86 11.12 -5.61 5.55
C VAL A 86 10.64 -6.54 6.65
N LYS A 87 11.01 -6.24 7.90
CA LYS A 87 10.51 -6.92 9.08
C LYS A 87 9.32 -6.14 9.63
N GLY A 88 8.22 -6.82 9.92
CA GLY A 88 7.06 -6.16 10.51
C GLY A 88 5.88 -7.09 10.77
N THR A 89 4.80 -6.46 11.22
CA THR A 89 3.49 -7.09 11.32
C THR A 89 2.71 -6.80 10.04
N PHE A 90 2.03 -7.83 9.54
CA PHE A 90 1.26 -7.76 8.32
C PHE A 90 -0.11 -8.40 8.48
N TYR A 91 -1.06 -7.93 7.69
CA TYR A 91 -2.32 -8.60 7.40
C TYR A 91 -2.23 -9.30 6.04
N ILE A 92 -2.36 -10.61 6.02
CA ILE A 92 -2.64 -11.32 4.77
C ILE A 92 -4.11 -11.11 4.45
N LEU A 93 -4.38 -10.45 3.32
CA LEU A 93 -5.76 -10.13 2.91
C LEU A 93 -6.28 -11.02 1.79
N ARG A 94 -5.39 -11.54 0.94
CA ARG A 94 -5.76 -12.27 -0.29
C ARG A 94 -4.70 -13.28 -0.67
N TYR A 95 -5.15 -14.43 -1.15
CA TYR A 95 -4.35 -15.41 -1.86
C TYR A 95 -4.64 -15.28 -3.37
N LEU A 96 -3.69 -14.74 -4.15
CA LEU A 96 -3.84 -14.57 -5.60
C LEU A 96 -3.03 -15.64 -6.35
N LYS A 97 -3.30 -15.81 -7.65
CA LYS A 97 -2.56 -16.80 -8.47
C LYS A 97 -1.04 -16.59 -8.45
N LYS A 98 -0.60 -15.32 -8.49
CA LYS A 98 0.82 -14.95 -8.55
C LYS A 98 1.48 -14.82 -7.17
N TYR A 99 0.80 -14.26 -6.18
CA TYR A 99 1.34 -13.98 -4.85
C TYR A 99 0.19 -13.80 -3.83
N ALA A 100 0.51 -13.81 -2.54
CA ALA A 100 -0.40 -13.36 -1.50
C ALA A 100 -0.20 -11.86 -1.23
N ILE A 101 -1.24 -11.17 -0.78
CA ILE A 101 -1.18 -9.75 -0.41
C ILE A 101 -0.92 -9.63 1.09
N PHE A 102 0.22 -9.06 1.45
CA PHE A 102 0.58 -8.67 2.81
C PHE A 102 0.43 -7.15 2.92
N LEU A 103 -0.49 -6.67 3.73
CA LEU A 103 -0.63 -5.25 4.06
C LEU A 103 0.13 -4.97 5.36
N ASP A 104 1.06 -4.03 5.39
CA ASP A 104 1.73 -3.64 6.63
C ASP A 104 0.82 -2.79 7.54
N GLU A 105 1.21 -2.64 8.82
CA GLU A 105 0.48 -1.79 9.78
C GLU A 105 0.99 -0.34 9.80
N GLN A 106 1.70 0.11 8.76
CA GLN A 106 2.19 1.48 8.68
C GLN A 106 1.08 2.44 8.26
N SER A 107 1.25 3.74 8.56
CA SER A 107 0.38 4.80 8.03
C SER A 107 1.22 5.82 7.26
N PRO A 108 1.08 5.92 5.92
CA PRO A 108 0.20 5.11 5.06
C PRO A 108 0.73 3.67 4.85
N ALA A 109 -0.19 2.72 4.70
CA ALA A 109 0.15 1.30 4.54
C ALA A 109 0.72 0.98 3.15
N HIS A 110 1.58 -0.04 3.08
CA HIS A 110 2.05 -0.66 1.83
C HIS A 110 1.50 -2.07 1.68
N ALA A 111 1.14 -2.42 0.44
CA ALA A 111 0.71 -3.76 0.07
C ALA A 111 1.83 -4.48 -0.69
N TYR A 112 2.32 -5.59 -0.13
CA TYR A 112 3.38 -6.41 -0.71
C TYR A 112 2.80 -7.66 -1.36
N GLY A 113 3.27 -7.98 -2.57
CA GLY A 113 3.00 -9.25 -3.25
C GLY A 113 4.05 -10.28 -2.85
N VAL A 114 3.71 -11.18 -1.91
CA VAL A 114 4.64 -12.13 -1.32
C VAL A 114 4.42 -13.55 -1.82
N LEU A 115 5.50 -14.23 -2.17
CA LEU A 115 5.53 -15.63 -2.55
C LEU A 115 5.85 -16.56 -1.39
N ALA A 116 5.23 -17.73 -1.43
CA ALA A 116 5.57 -18.81 -0.53
C ALA A 116 6.85 -19.55 -0.99
N LEU A 117 7.48 -20.27 -0.07
CA LEU A 117 8.72 -21.02 -0.35
C LEU A 117 8.41 -22.41 -0.94
N SER A 118 8.00 -23.36 -0.09
CA SER A 118 7.78 -24.78 -0.47
C SER A 118 6.30 -25.16 -0.56
N GLU A 119 5.53 -24.78 0.44
CA GLU A 119 4.06 -24.96 0.54
C GLU A 119 3.41 -23.60 0.30
N THR A 120 2.16 -23.58 -0.17
CA THR A 120 1.46 -22.31 -0.36
C THR A 120 1.02 -21.73 0.99
N LEU A 121 0.86 -20.41 1.06
CA LEU A 121 0.52 -19.74 2.32
C LEU A 121 -0.85 -20.15 2.87
N ASP A 122 -1.80 -20.52 2.01
CA ASP A 122 -3.11 -21.06 2.39
C ASP A 122 -3.04 -22.50 2.90
N GLU A 123 -2.04 -23.29 2.49
CA GLU A 123 -1.75 -24.60 3.08
C GLU A 123 -1.17 -24.43 4.51
N ILE A 124 -0.30 -23.43 4.71
CA ILE A 124 0.39 -23.18 5.98
C ILE A 124 -0.49 -22.47 7.01
N LEU A 125 -1.22 -21.44 6.60
CA LEU A 125 -1.99 -20.53 7.48
C LEU A 125 -3.50 -20.80 7.44
N GLY A 126 -3.93 -21.69 6.55
CA GLY A 126 -5.33 -21.97 6.31
C GLY A 126 -6.00 -20.94 5.39
N PRO A 127 -7.26 -21.22 4.98
CA PRO A 127 -8.00 -20.37 4.04
C PRO A 127 -8.67 -19.16 4.70
N GLY A 128 -8.71 -19.09 6.03
CA GLY A 128 -9.37 -18.00 6.76
C GLY A 128 -8.60 -16.69 6.62
N LEU A 129 -9.27 -15.64 6.14
CA LEU A 129 -8.70 -14.31 5.94
C LEU A 129 -9.57 -13.25 6.62
N PRO A 130 -8.99 -12.12 7.07
CA PRO A 130 -7.55 -11.82 7.05
C PRO A 130 -6.77 -12.54 8.17
N VAL A 131 -5.47 -12.77 7.95
CA VAL A 131 -4.55 -13.32 8.98
C VAL A 131 -3.55 -12.25 9.36
N ARG A 132 -3.49 -11.89 10.65
CA ARG A 132 -2.44 -11.01 11.19
C ARG A 132 -1.25 -11.84 11.62
N LEU A 133 -0.04 -11.46 11.22
CA LEU A 133 1.18 -12.19 11.55
C LEU A 133 2.42 -11.30 11.55
N GLU A 134 3.48 -11.74 12.21
CA GLU A 134 4.83 -11.19 12.02
C GLU A 134 5.60 -12.00 10.99
N ALA A 135 6.30 -11.32 10.09
CA ALA A 135 7.15 -11.93 9.08
C ALA A 135 8.35 -11.04 8.76
N VAL A 136 9.33 -11.64 8.07
CA VAL A 136 10.41 -10.91 7.40
C VAL A 136 10.27 -11.17 5.91
N LEU A 137 10.09 -10.09 5.15
CA LEU A 137 10.03 -10.11 3.70
C LEU A 137 11.43 -9.87 3.14
N LEU A 138 11.84 -10.71 2.19
CA LEU A 138 13.15 -10.69 1.57
C LEU A 138 13.03 -10.54 0.05
N PRO A 139 13.88 -9.72 -0.59
CA PRO A 139 14.06 -9.77 -2.03
C PRO A 139 14.72 -11.08 -2.45
N PHE A 140 14.21 -11.68 -3.52
CA PHE A 140 14.82 -12.83 -4.16
C PHE A 140 14.40 -12.91 -5.63
N LYS A 141 15.33 -12.69 -6.55
CA LYS A 141 15.10 -12.76 -8.02
C LYS A 141 13.89 -11.93 -8.47
N ASP A 142 13.97 -10.62 -8.20
CA ASP A 142 12.95 -9.62 -8.53
C ASP A 142 11.54 -9.89 -7.95
N GLN A 143 11.48 -10.75 -6.93
CA GLN A 143 10.26 -11.11 -6.22
C GLN A 143 10.46 -10.91 -4.72
N ILE A 144 9.36 -10.87 -3.98
CA ILE A 144 9.37 -10.86 -2.52
C ILE A 144 8.95 -12.22 -2.01
N VAL A 145 9.76 -12.80 -1.13
CA VAL A 145 9.45 -14.03 -0.39
C VAL A 145 9.48 -13.74 1.10
N TYR A 146 8.86 -14.59 1.91
CA TYR A 146 9.10 -14.58 3.34
C TYR A 146 10.32 -15.45 3.69
N ASP A 147 10.92 -15.24 4.85
CA ASP A 147 12.12 -15.94 5.30
C ASP A 147 11.91 -17.40 5.75
N GLY A 148 10.70 -17.93 5.59
CA GLY A 148 10.34 -19.27 6.07
C GLY A 148 9.77 -19.28 7.49
N PHE A 149 9.81 -18.15 8.21
CA PHE A 149 9.27 -18.02 9.56
C PHE A 149 8.13 -17.01 9.60
N VAL A 150 7.03 -17.42 10.24
CA VAL A 150 5.88 -16.55 10.50
C VAL A 150 5.39 -16.76 11.93
N THR A 151 4.86 -15.70 12.53
CA THR A 151 4.23 -15.77 13.85
C THR A 151 2.81 -15.24 13.74
N PRO A 152 1.82 -16.12 13.48
CA PRO A 152 0.43 -15.70 13.37
C PRO A 152 -0.14 -15.33 14.73
N TYR A 153 -1.00 -14.31 14.73
CA TYR A 153 -1.80 -13.92 15.88
C TYR A 153 -3.11 -14.71 15.88
N ASN A 154 -3.48 -15.27 17.04
CA ASN A 154 -4.74 -15.99 17.20
C ASN A 154 -5.90 -14.99 17.42
N VAL A 155 -6.31 -14.32 16.34
CA VAL A 155 -7.36 -13.29 16.35
C VAL A 155 -8.33 -13.51 15.20
N ILE A 156 -9.61 -13.22 15.45
CA ILE A 156 -10.67 -13.27 14.44
C ILE A 156 -11.17 -11.84 14.22
N PHE A 157 -11.24 -11.42 12.96
CA PHE A 157 -11.65 -10.07 12.60
C PHE A 157 -13.15 -10.04 12.26
N GLY A 158 -13.88 -9.15 12.94
CA GLY A 158 -15.27 -8.86 12.58
C GLY A 158 -15.38 -8.07 11.27
N LYS A 159 -16.58 -8.04 10.68
CA LYS A 159 -16.83 -7.42 9.38
C LYS A 159 -16.34 -5.97 9.27
N GLY A 160 -16.54 -5.14 10.30
CA GLY A 160 -16.08 -3.76 10.29
C GLY A 160 -14.57 -3.62 10.07
N ILE A 161 -13.76 -4.35 10.85
CA ILE A 161 -12.29 -4.35 10.70
C ILE A 161 -11.89 -4.93 9.33
N GLN A 162 -12.59 -5.96 8.85
CA GLN A 162 -12.31 -6.50 7.51
C GLN A 162 -12.60 -5.47 6.40
N ASP A 163 -13.68 -4.70 6.53
CA ASP A 163 -14.02 -3.64 5.58
C ASP A 163 -12.97 -2.52 5.63
N ASP A 164 -12.52 -2.14 6.83
CA ASP A 164 -11.46 -1.14 7.01
C ASP A 164 -10.12 -1.57 6.39
N LEU A 165 -9.66 -2.79 6.67
CA LEU A 165 -8.43 -3.34 6.06
C LEU A 165 -8.52 -3.43 4.54
N ASN A 166 -9.72 -3.69 4.01
CA ASN A 166 -9.92 -3.69 2.55
C ASN A 166 -9.87 -2.29 1.96
N GLU A 167 -10.32 -1.25 2.65
CA GLU A 167 -10.16 0.13 2.20
C GLU A 167 -8.71 0.61 2.30
N GLU A 168 -7.99 0.29 3.38
CA GLU A 168 -6.55 0.55 3.51
C GLU A 168 -5.76 -0.12 2.38
N TYR A 169 -6.06 -1.37 2.05
CA TYR A 169 -5.45 -2.04 0.91
C TYR A 169 -5.77 -1.35 -0.44
N ARG A 170 -7.00 -0.88 -0.63
CA ARG A 170 -7.38 -0.18 -1.87
C ARG A 170 -6.62 1.14 -2.00
N GLU A 171 -6.48 1.86 -0.90
CA GLU A 171 -5.70 3.08 -0.85
C GLU A 171 -4.22 2.79 -1.11
N ALA A 172 -3.60 1.88 -0.36
CA ALA A 172 -2.20 1.48 -0.55
C ALA A 172 -1.92 1.09 -2.00
N LYS A 173 -2.79 0.25 -2.58
CA LYS A 173 -2.69 -0.15 -3.99
C LYS A 173 -2.86 1.02 -4.95
N HIS A 174 -3.78 1.95 -4.66
CA HIS A 174 -3.96 3.13 -5.51
C HIS A 174 -2.75 4.06 -5.41
N ARG A 175 -2.23 4.28 -4.21
CA ARG A 175 -1.19 5.24 -3.89
C ARG A 175 0.21 4.77 -4.29
N PHE A 176 0.53 3.49 -4.08
CA PHE A 176 1.89 2.96 -4.23
C PHE A 176 2.00 1.79 -5.21
N GLY A 177 0.88 1.31 -5.76
CA GLY A 177 0.85 0.01 -6.42
C GLY A 177 0.91 -1.14 -5.42
N VAL A 178 1.09 -2.36 -5.93
CA VAL A 178 1.45 -3.51 -5.09
C VAL A 178 2.95 -3.68 -5.21
N VAL A 179 3.67 -3.57 -4.09
CA VAL A 179 5.12 -3.72 -4.03
C VAL A 179 5.47 -5.18 -4.31
N THR A 180 6.13 -5.45 -5.44
CA THR A 180 6.52 -6.82 -5.85
C THR A 180 8.02 -7.08 -5.84
N SER A 181 8.84 -6.07 -5.55
CA SER A 181 10.30 -6.17 -5.40
C SER A 181 10.78 -5.27 -4.25
N LEU A 182 11.95 -5.60 -3.69
CA LEU A 182 12.61 -4.80 -2.66
C LEU A 182 14.04 -4.44 -3.10
N PRO A 183 14.55 -3.24 -2.78
CA PRO A 183 13.87 -2.19 -2.02
C PRO A 183 12.75 -1.52 -2.83
N TRP A 184 11.72 -1.03 -2.14
CA TRP A 184 10.72 -0.19 -2.78
C TRP A 184 11.31 1.18 -3.08
N THR A 185 11.32 1.58 -4.35
CA THR A 185 11.95 2.84 -4.82
C THR A 185 11.00 4.02 -4.84
N GLY A 186 9.68 3.78 -4.75
CA GLY A 186 8.66 4.83 -4.86
C GLY A 186 8.29 5.24 -6.29
N ASP A 187 8.85 4.60 -7.31
CA ASP A 187 8.61 4.97 -8.72
C ASP A 187 7.15 4.84 -9.15
N GLU A 188 6.41 3.90 -8.55
CA GLU A 188 4.97 3.70 -8.82
C GLU A 188 4.05 4.61 -7.98
N LYS A 189 4.62 5.45 -7.10
CA LYS A 189 3.83 6.32 -6.24
C LYS A 189 3.05 7.33 -7.06
N LYS A 190 1.74 7.37 -6.83
CA LYS A 190 0.84 8.31 -7.50
C LYS A 190 1.06 9.74 -7.03
N SER A 191 0.82 10.66 -7.96
CA SER A 191 0.83 12.09 -7.66
C SER A 191 -0.26 12.45 -6.67
N ASP A 192 -0.05 13.53 -5.93
CA ASP A 192 -1.03 14.10 -5.01
C ASP A 192 -2.37 14.38 -5.71
N ALA A 193 -2.34 14.84 -6.96
CA ALA A 193 -3.53 15.08 -7.75
C ALA A 193 -4.29 13.79 -8.11
N GLU A 194 -3.59 12.69 -8.41
CA GLU A 194 -4.25 11.39 -8.63
C GLU A 194 -4.85 10.85 -7.33
N LEU A 195 -4.13 10.98 -6.21
CA LEU A 195 -4.60 10.54 -4.90
C LEU A 195 -5.84 11.32 -4.46
N LEU A 196 -5.83 12.64 -4.63
CA LEU A 196 -6.99 13.50 -4.36
C LEU A 196 -8.21 13.08 -5.19
N LYS A 197 -8.05 12.77 -6.49
CA LYS A 197 -9.16 12.26 -7.32
C LYS A 197 -9.73 10.95 -6.78
N PHE A 198 -8.89 10.08 -6.22
CA PHE A 198 -9.33 8.84 -5.61
C PHE A 198 -10.17 9.10 -4.36
N TYR A 199 -9.70 9.95 -3.45
CA TYR A 199 -10.45 10.31 -2.24
C TYR A 199 -11.79 10.99 -2.56
N LEU A 200 -11.83 11.86 -3.58
CA LEU A 200 -13.03 12.59 -3.98
C LEU A 200 -14.07 11.74 -4.75
N LYS A 201 -13.74 10.50 -5.13
CA LYS A 201 -14.54 9.67 -6.04
C LYS A 201 -15.98 9.43 -5.57
N ASN A 202 -16.19 9.16 -4.28
CA ASN A 202 -17.52 8.89 -3.72
C ASN A 202 -17.66 9.42 -2.28
N ASN A 203 -18.86 9.33 -1.72
CA ASN A 203 -19.12 9.93 -0.41
C ASN A 203 -18.40 9.21 0.73
N GLY A 204 -18.29 7.89 0.66
CA GLY A 204 -17.60 7.11 1.69
C GLY A 204 -16.11 7.41 1.72
N THR A 205 -15.46 7.50 0.55
CA THR A 205 -14.03 7.86 0.48
C THR A 205 -13.80 9.29 0.95
N ARG A 206 -14.68 10.24 0.60
CA ARG A 206 -14.56 11.63 1.07
C ARG A 206 -14.64 11.75 2.58
N LEU A 207 -15.57 11.02 3.20
CA LEU A 207 -15.72 11.03 4.65
C LEU A 207 -14.55 10.34 5.36
N ARG A 208 -14.03 9.25 4.78
CA ARG A 208 -12.91 8.50 5.35
C ARG A 208 -11.60 9.28 5.31
N TYR A 209 -11.35 9.98 4.19
CA TYR A 209 -10.08 10.67 3.93
C TYR A 209 -10.21 12.19 4.02
N GLU A 210 -11.06 12.69 4.92
CA GLU A 210 -11.33 14.13 5.05
C GLU A 210 -10.04 14.90 5.39
N GLU A 211 -9.28 14.41 6.37
CA GLU A 211 -8.01 15.00 6.80
C GLU A 211 -6.98 15.00 5.66
N GLU A 212 -6.80 13.87 4.95
CA GLU A 212 -5.86 13.78 3.84
C GLU A 212 -6.29 14.63 2.63
N ILE A 213 -7.60 14.77 2.39
CA ILE A 213 -8.12 15.70 1.38
C ILE A 213 -7.72 17.13 1.75
N GLU A 214 -7.94 17.56 2.99
CA GLU A 214 -7.58 18.89 3.46
C GLU A 214 -6.09 19.15 3.33
N GLU A 215 -5.25 18.20 3.74
CA GLU A 215 -3.79 18.29 3.58
C GLU A 215 -3.38 18.46 2.12
N LEU A 216 -3.91 17.62 1.22
CA LEU A 216 -3.58 17.66 -0.21
C LEU A 216 -4.05 18.97 -0.87
N VAL A 217 -5.23 19.46 -0.48
CA VAL A 217 -5.80 20.71 -0.97
C VAL A 217 -4.97 21.92 -0.53
N ASN A 218 -4.56 21.94 0.74
CA ASN A 218 -3.77 23.04 1.31
C ASN A 218 -2.31 23.04 0.83
N LYS A 219 -1.79 21.89 0.41
CA LYS A 219 -0.41 21.72 -0.03
C LYS A 219 -0.09 22.36 -1.38
N ASP A 220 -1.04 22.39 -2.32
CA ASP A 220 -0.80 22.88 -3.69
C ASP A 220 -2.06 23.59 -4.25
N PRO A 221 -1.96 24.86 -4.71
CA PRO A 221 -3.06 25.56 -5.38
C PRO A 221 -3.69 24.78 -6.55
N ALA A 222 -2.92 23.94 -7.25
CA ALA A 222 -3.45 23.08 -8.30
C ALA A 222 -4.39 21.98 -7.76
N ASN A 223 -4.08 21.41 -6.59
CA ASN A 223 -4.94 20.45 -5.90
C ASN A 223 -6.20 21.12 -5.39
N MET A 224 -6.10 22.32 -4.83
CA MET A 224 -7.25 23.12 -4.42
C MET A 224 -8.20 23.37 -5.60
N LYS A 225 -7.67 23.80 -6.75
CA LYS A 225 -8.48 24.01 -7.96
C LYS A 225 -9.15 22.72 -8.45
N LEU A 226 -8.43 21.59 -8.38
CA LEU A 226 -8.96 20.26 -8.70
C LEU A 226 -10.11 19.87 -7.76
N TYR A 227 -9.95 20.07 -6.45
CA TYR A 227 -10.97 19.81 -5.44
C TYR A 227 -12.26 20.58 -5.73
N TYR A 228 -12.18 21.91 -5.86
CA TYR A 228 -13.33 22.77 -6.09
C TYR A 228 -14.08 22.38 -7.37
N ARG A 229 -13.35 22.07 -8.43
CA ARG A 229 -13.94 21.61 -9.69
C ARG A 229 -14.71 20.30 -9.53
N GLN A 230 -14.14 19.31 -8.84
CA GLN A 230 -14.79 18.00 -8.64
C GLN A 230 -16.00 18.12 -7.70
N MET A 231 -15.87 18.86 -6.61
CA MET A 231 -16.97 19.08 -5.67
C MET A 231 -18.11 19.86 -6.33
N GLY A 232 -17.80 20.87 -7.14
CA GLY A 232 -18.77 21.57 -7.97
C GLY A 232 -19.56 20.63 -8.89
N GLU A 233 -18.89 19.68 -9.55
CA GLU A 233 -19.57 18.65 -10.35
C GLU A 233 -20.50 17.79 -9.49
N VAL A 234 -20.01 17.27 -8.36
CA VAL A 234 -20.79 16.43 -7.44
C VAL A 234 -22.06 17.16 -6.97
N HIS A 235 -21.93 18.41 -6.51
CA HIS A 235 -23.06 19.20 -6.04
C HIS A 235 -24.02 19.59 -7.17
N SER A 236 -23.52 19.84 -8.38
CA SER A 236 -24.36 20.17 -9.53
C SER A 236 -25.40 19.07 -9.81
N ARG A 237 -25.07 17.80 -9.54
CA ARG A 237 -26.01 16.68 -9.73
C ARG A 237 -27.21 16.79 -8.79
N LYS A 238 -26.99 17.20 -7.53
CA LYS A 238 -28.07 17.44 -6.56
C LYS A 238 -28.91 18.65 -6.97
N ILE A 239 -28.25 19.74 -7.38
CA ILE A 239 -28.92 20.98 -7.81
C ILE A 239 -29.79 20.73 -9.04
N ARG A 240 -29.28 20.00 -10.04
CA ARG A 240 -30.06 19.61 -11.24
C ARG A 240 -31.35 18.87 -10.88
N LYS A 241 -31.29 17.95 -9.90
CA LYS A 241 -32.49 17.22 -9.44
C LYS A 241 -33.50 18.18 -8.80
N GLN A 242 -33.03 19.13 -7.99
CA GLN A 242 -33.90 20.14 -7.37
C GLN A 242 -34.54 21.05 -8.43
N LEU A 243 -33.76 21.53 -9.41
CA LEU A 243 -34.26 22.35 -10.52
C LEU A 243 -35.30 21.62 -11.37
N HIS A 244 -35.11 20.32 -11.63
CA HIS A 244 -36.14 19.50 -12.27
C HIS A 244 -37.43 19.43 -11.45
N GLY A 245 -37.33 19.22 -10.14
CA GLY A 245 -38.51 19.19 -9.25
C GLY A 245 -39.27 20.51 -9.21
N LEU A 246 -38.60 21.63 -9.47
CA LEU A 246 -39.20 22.96 -9.56
C LEU A 246 -39.80 23.29 -10.93
N GLY A 247 -39.61 22.43 -11.94
CA GLY A 247 -40.04 22.73 -13.32
C GLY A 247 -39.26 23.89 -13.96
N ALA A 248 -38.01 24.11 -13.55
CA ALA A 248 -37.18 25.19 -14.08
C ALA A 248 -36.99 25.09 -15.61
N ASN A 249 -36.81 26.24 -16.26
CA ASN A 249 -36.44 26.34 -17.67
C ASN A 249 -34.92 26.23 -17.85
N ASP A 250 -34.48 26.18 -19.11
CA ASP A 250 -33.06 26.15 -19.48
C ASP A 250 -32.32 27.36 -18.89
N ALA A 251 -31.23 27.09 -18.17
CA ALA A 251 -30.43 28.11 -17.52
C ALA A 251 -29.02 27.62 -17.18
N TRP A 252 -28.09 28.56 -17.05
CA TRP A 252 -26.73 28.35 -16.61
C TRP A 252 -26.59 28.70 -15.14
N PHE A 253 -25.77 27.94 -14.41
CA PHE A 253 -25.51 28.12 -12.99
C PHE A 253 -24.00 28.03 -12.71
N ALA A 254 -23.52 28.84 -11.79
CA ALA A 254 -22.18 28.75 -11.22
C ALA A 254 -22.26 28.35 -9.75
N VAL A 255 -21.45 27.35 -9.36
CA VAL A 255 -21.41 26.85 -7.98
C VAL A 255 -20.00 26.79 -7.42
N ILE A 256 -19.87 27.02 -6.11
CA ILE A 256 -18.66 26.78 -5.30
C ILE A 256 -19.13 25.99 -4.08
N GLU A 257 -18.54 24.81 -3.82
CA GLU A 257 -18.89 23.95 -2.66
C GLU A 257 -20.41 23.75 -2.46
N GLY A 258 -21.14 23.65 -3.56
CA GLY A 258 -22.60 23.45 -3.54
C GLY A 258 -23.43 24.70 -3.28
N ILE A 259 -22.80 25.86 -3.06
CA ILE A 259 -23.44 27.16 -3.02
C ILE A 259 -23.61 27.66 -4.45
N VAL A 260 -24.83 28.02 -4.85
CA VAL A 260 -25.10 28.68 -6.13
C VAL A 260 -24.71 30.15 -6.00
N ILE A 261 -23.67 30.55 -6.72
CA ILE A 261 -23.11 31.91 -6.67
C ILE A 261 -23.80 32.81 -7.70
N ALA A 262 -24.12 32.27 -8.87
CA ALA A 262 -24.77 33.01 -9.95
C ALA A 262 -25.60 32.08 -10.83
N SER A 263 -26.62 32.65 -11.48
CA SER A 263 -27.39 32.02 -12.55
C SER A 263 -27.65 32.99 -13.69
N GLY A 264 -27.98 32.48 -14.87
CA GLY A 264 -28.24 33.30 -16.06
C GLY A 264 -28.77 32.49 -17.24
N ALA A 265 -29.29 33.17 -18.25
CA ALA A 265 -29.80 32.55 -19.48
C ALA A 265 -28.66 32.04 -20.39
N SER A 266 -27.46 32.62 -20.27
CA SER A 266 -26.26 32.20 -21.01
C SER A 266 -25.04 32.03 -20.11
N LYS A 267 -24.03 31.31 -20.61
CA LYS A 267 -22.76 31.13 -19.89
C LYS A 267 -22.02 32.45 -19.73
N GLU A 268 -22.12 33.33 -20.73
CA GLU A 268 -21.50 34.65 -20.77
C GLU A 268 -22.09 35.55 -19.68
N GLN A 269 -23.42 35.52 -19.51
CA GLN A 269 -24.10 36.26 -18.46
C GLN A 269 -23.62 35.82 -17.07
N VAL A 270 -23.59 34.51 -16.81
CA VAL A 270 -23.08 33.96 -15.56
C VAL A 270 -21.63 34.40 -15.32
N THR A 271 -20.78 34.30 -16.34
CA THR A 271 -19.38 34.70 -16.25
C THR A 271 -19.22 36.20 -15.95
N SER A 272 -20.07 37.05 -16.53
CA SER A 272 -20.07 38.50 -16.24
C SER A 272 -20.47 38.78 -14.81
N VAL A 273 -21.52 38.13 -14.30
CA VAL A 273 -21.96 38.27 -12.90
C VAL A 273 -20.84 37.87 -11.94
N LEU A 274 -20.16 36.75 -12.20
CA LEU A 274 -19.04 36.28 -11.36
C LEU A 274 -17.90 37.29 -11.25
N LYS A 275 -17.60 38.07 -12.31
CA LYS A 275 -16.57 39.12 -12.28
C LYS A 275 -16.90 40.26 -11.31
N HIS A 276 -18.17 40.48 -11.00
CA HIS A 276 -18.60 41.57 -10.12
C HIS A 276 -18.77 41.14 -8.67
N ILE A 277 -19.07 39.87 -8.41
CA ILE A 277 -19.37 39.37 -7.07
C ILE A 277 -18.25 38.54 -6.45
N LEU A 278 -17.29 38.03 -7.25
CA LEU A 278 -16.15 37.25 -6.76
C LEU A 278 -14.79 37.91 -7.08
N PRO A 279 -13.86 37.91 -6.10
CA PRO A 279 -12.45 38.17 -6.33
C PRO A 279 -11.85 37.25 -7.42
N GLU A 280 -10.78 37.70 -8.07
CA GLU A 280 -10.18 36.97 -9.21
C GLU A 280 -9.69 35.57 -8.87
N ASP A 281 -9.04 35.41 -7.72
CA ASP A 281 -8.57 34.14 -7.20
C ASP A 281 -9.72 33.16 -6.91
N LYS A 282 -10.88 33.66 -6.45
CA LYS A 282 -12.05 32.83 -6.14
C LYS A 282 -12.87 32.43 -7.37
N ARG A 283 -12.76 33.20 -8.47
CA ARG A 283 -13.45 32.88 -9.73
C ARG A 283 -12.98 31.54 -10.30
N GLU A 284 -11.72 31.18 -10.09
CA GLU A 284 -11.15 29.93 -10.59
C GLU A 284 -11.74 28.65 -9.96
N PHE A 285 -12.40 28.79 -8.81
CA PHE A 285 -13.05 27.69 -8.09
C PHE A 285 -14.49 27.43 -8.53
N THR A 286 -15.02 28.28 -9.42
CA THR A 286 -16.40 28.16 -9.88
C THR A 286 -16.57 27.00 -10.85
N TYR A 287 -17.54 26.13 -10.57
CA TYR A 287 -18.01 25.13 -11.51
C TYR A 287 -19.28 25.64 -12.21
N ILE A 288 -19.19 25.89 -13.51
CA ILE A 288 -20.30 26.39 -14.32
C ILE A 288 -20.94 25.23 -15.07
N PHE A 289 -22.27 25.10 -14.97
CA PHE A 289 -23.02 24.05 -15.64
C PHE A 289 -24.31 24.54 -16.28
N HIS A 290 -24.70 23.91 -17.39
CA HIS A 290 -25.96 24.15 -18.07
C HIS A 290 -27.02 23.16 -17.59
N PHE A 291 -28.12 23.66 -17.04
CA PHE A 291 -29.33 22.89 -16.78
C PHE A 291 -30.26 22.97 -17.99
N LYS A 292 -30.67 21.80 -18.49
CA LYS A 292 -31.65 21.67 -19.56
C LYS A 292 -32.94 21.13 -18.98
N LYS A 293 -34.06 21.76 -19.32
CA LYS A 293 -35.40 21.26 -19.05
C LYS A 293 -35.54 19.88 -19.68
N LYS A 294 -36.09 18.94 -18.91
CA LYS A 294 -36.55 17.67 -19.50
C LYS A 294 -37.85 17.96 -20.21
N GLY A 295 -37.90 17.62 -21.50
CA GLY A 295 -39.14 17.60 -22.28
C GLY A 295 -40.13 16.59 -21.71
#